data_AF-A0A382FCW7-F1
#
_entry.id   AF-A0A382FCW7-F1
#
_cell.length_a   1.000
_cell.length_b   1.000
_cell.length_c   1.000
_cell.angle_alpha   90.00
_cell.angle_beta   90.00
_cell.angle_gamma   90.00
#
_symmetry.space_group_name_H-M   'P 1'
#
loop_
_entity.id
_entity.type
_entity.pdbx_description
1 polymer ?
#
loop_
_entity_poly.entity_id
_entity_poly.type
_entity_poly.pdbx_seq_one_letter_code
_entity_poly.pdbx_strand_id
1 'polypeptide(L)'
;ALEEERWYTEDLAVWEAQRKRLHSEAAKFKAQASIKSGDAKHSTLANLDLIKEQIRLHLDDRPIPVRVPTFFYSDITPQGIGRQLNENDFVGSVWESEAGVTFGSVGMSAPNFVTQSLGTLNKLWDGAALDAIRADSGRNFRVYGRRVSINLMIQPVVLNEYLINAGKTARGSGFLGRFLITAPPSTMGTRVYQTPPAQMPACTRFSDCLETLMSKELPLNEAGTELLLPMVGMNESARASWIDFVNDVEQKLGADCDFCEIRDAAAKAGDNAARIAAVFHLVSNRTEVDDIDEDTMQSAITLMYWYLDEFNRALKDVSPPELLDAEILLSWLLKQDDCHHTPRQIQQLGPRATRQKPKRDAALKVLESHAYVRVLKSGSQVTQIVVNPKASA
;
A
#
# COMPACT_ATOMS: atom_id res chain seq x y z
N ALA A 1 13.58 -23.86 12.72
CA ALA A 1 12.51 -22.85 12.56
C ALA A 1 11.22 -23.25 13.28
N LEU A 2 10.31 -24.06 12.70
CA LEU A 2 9.01 -24.35 13.33
C LEU A 2 9.12 -25.14 14.66
N GLU A 3 10.07 -26.07 14.77
CA GLU A 3 10.33 -26.77 16.05
C GLU A 3 10.98 -25.86 17.09
N GLU A 4 11.86 -24.94 16.67
CA GLU A 4 12.48 -23.96 17.56
C GLU A 4 11.46 -22.92 18.07
N GLU A 5 10.51 -22.50 17.23
CA GLU A 5 9.39 -21.65 17.61
C GLU A 5 8.50 -22.32 18.67
N ARG A 6 8.27 -23.63 18.53
CA ARG A 6 7.53 -24.42 19.52
C ARG A 6 8.23 -24.42 20.87
N TRP A 7 9.54 -24.70 20.90
CA TRP A 7 10.31 -24.67 22.15
C TRP A 7 10.38 -23.27 22.77
N TYR A 8 10.58 -22.22 21.96
CA TYR A 8 10.52 -20.83 22.44
C TYR A 8 9.16 -20.50 23.07
N THR A 9 8.06 -20.96 22.48
CA THR A 9 6.71 -20.72 23.02
C THR A 9 6.52 -21.40 24.38
N GLU A 10 7.04 -22.61 24.54
CA GLU A 10 7.04 -23.32 25.82
C GLU A 10 7.92 -22.61 26.87
N ASP A 11 9.15 -22.23 26.51
CA ASP A 11 10.06 -21.49 27.39
C ASP A 11 9.48 -20.14 27.81
N LEU A 12 8.88 -19.40 26.88
CA LEU A 12 8.21 -18.13 27.17
C LEU A 12 7.03 -18.32 28.12
N ALA A 13 6.23 -19.37 27.95
CA ALA A 13 5.11 -19.68 28.84
C ALA A 13 5.58 -19.99 30.27
N VAL A 14 6.67 -20.76 30.40
CA VAL A 14 7.31 -21.04 31.70
C VAL A 14 7.83 -19.74 32.32
N TRP A 15 8.53 -18.92 31.54
CA TRP A 15 9.06 -17.63 31.98
C TRP A 15 7.94 -16.67 32.44
N GLU A 16 6.84 -16.58 31.69
CA GLU A 16 5.68 -15.74 32.06
C GLU A 16 4.99 -16.23 33.34
N ALA A 17 4.88 -17.54 33.53
CA ALA A 17 4.32 -18.13 34.74
C ALA A 17 5.18 -17.79 35.97
N GLN A 18 6.50 -17.91 35.85
CA GLN A 18 7.45 -17.55 36.91
C GLN A 18 7.43 -16.05 37.20
N ARG A 19 7.36 -15.20 36.16
CA ARG A 19 7.20 -13.75 36.32
C ARG A 19 5.91 -13.42 37.09
N LYS A 20 4.77 -14.01 36.73
CA LYS A 20 3.50 -13.80 37.44
C LYS A 20 3.60 -14.22 38.91
N ARG A 21 4.26 -15.34 39.20
CA ARG A 21 4.50 -15.81 40.57
C ARG A 21 5.33 -14.80 41.37
N LEU A 22 6.47 -14.36 40.85
CA LEU A 22 7.36 -13.40 41.53
C LEU A 22 6.64 -12.06 41.80
N HIS A 23 5.90 -11.53 40.83
CA HIS A 23 5.11 -10.31 41.04
C HIS A 23 4.00 -10.49 42.09
N SER A 24 3.36 -11.66 42.15
CA SER A 24 2.36 -11.98 43.18
C SER A 24 2.99 -12.07 44.57
N GLU A 25 4.16 -12.70 44.69
CA GLU A 25 4.91 -12.76 45.94
C GLU A 25 5.36 -11.36 46.39
N ALA A 26 5.90 -10.54 45.50
CA ALA A 26 6.26 -9.14 45.79
C ALA A 26 5.05 -8.33 46.29
N ALA A 27 3.88 -8.50 45.67
CA ALA A 27 2.64 -7.85 46.10
C ALA A 27 2.22 -8.27 47.52
N LYS A 28 2.36 -9.57 47.86
CA LYS A 28 2.09 -10.08 49.21
C LYS A 28 3.04 -9.47 50.26
N PHE A 29 4.34 -9.45 49.99
CA PHE A 29 5.32 -8.86 50.91
C PHE A 29 5.11 -7.35 51.07
N LYS A 30 4.77 -6.64 49.98
CA LYS A 30 4.39 -5.22 50.03
C LYS A 30 3.16 -4.98 50.90
N ALA A 31 2.12 -5.81 50.80
CA ALA A 31 0.94 -5.72 51.65
C ALA A 31 1.25 -6.01 53.12
N GLN A 32 2.06 -7.02 53.41
CA GLN A 32 2.46 -7.36 54.78
C GLN A 32 3.34 -6.28 55.43
N ALA A 33 4.22 -5.63 54.67
CA ALA A 33 5.08 -4.56 55.16
C ALA A 33 4.28 -3.31 55.58
N SER A 34 3.08 -3.11 55.02
CA SER A 34 2.16 -2.04 55.38
C SER A 34 1.42 -2.29 56.70
N ILE A 35 1.30 -3.55 57.13
CA ILE A 35 0.53 -3.96 58.31
C ILE A 35 1.45 -4.19 59.53
N LYS A 36 2.68 -4.66 59.30
CA LYS A 36 3.65 -4.99 60.36
C LYS A 36 4.41 -3.77 60.87
N SER A 37 4.89 -3.83 62.11
CA SER A 37 5.72 -2.81 62.77
C SER A 37 6.95 -3.44 63.45
N GLY A 38 7.98 -2.63 63.76
CA GLY A 38 9.23 -3.10 64.39
C GLY A 38 10.05 -4.06 63.51
N ASP A 39 10.77 -5.00 64.14
CA ASP A 39 11.67 -5.95 63.47
C ASP A 39 10.97 -6.82 62.42
N ALA A 40 9.69 -7.15 62.62
CA ALA A 40 8.88 -7.90 61.67
C ALA A 40 8.66 -7.13 60.35
N LYS A 41 8.59 -5.79 60.41
CA LYS A 41 8.52 -4.94 59.21
C LYS A 41 9.86 -4.94 58.48
N HIS A 42 10.96 -4.81 59.22
CA HIS A 42 12.31 -4.77 58.64
C HIS A 42 12.66 -6.07 57.91
N SER A 43 12.33 -7.23 58.48
CA SER A 43 12.46 -8.54 57.83
C SER A 43 11.58 -8.66 56.56
N THR A 44 10.36 -8.14 56.60
CA THR A 44 9.44 -8.17 55.45
C THR A 44 9.92 -7.28 54.30
N LEU A 45 10.53 -6.12 54.59
CA LEU A 45 11.16 -5.25 53.58
C LEU A 45 12.40 -5.90 52.95
N ALA A 46 13.26 -6.54 53.74
CA ALA A 46 14.43 -7.26 53.21
C ALA A 46 14.02 -8.38 52.24
N ASN A 47 12.96 -9.13 52.56
CA ASN A 47 12.40 -10.15 51.66
C ASN A 47 11.78 -9.54 50.39
N LEU A 48 11.15 -8.36 50.50
CA LEU A 48 10.63 -7.65 49.33
C LEU A 48 11.75 -7.22 48.38
N ASP A 49 12.87 -6.71 48.93
CA ASP A 49 14.00 -6.27 48.12
C ASP A 49 14.72 -7.46 47.46
N LEU A 50 14.83 -8.60 48.16
CA LEU A 50 15.32 -9.85 47.56
C LEU A 50 14.46 -10.28 46.36
N ILE A 51 13.14 -10.22 46.47
CA ILE A 51 12.23 -10.59 45.37
C ILE A 51 12.31 -9.57 44.23
N LYS A 52 12.51 -8.28 44.51
CA LYS A 52 12.73 -7.29 43.45
C LYS A 52 13.99 -7.59 42.65
N GLU A 53 15.08 -7.98 43.30
CA GLU A 53 16.30 -8.39 42.60
C GLU A 53 16.09 -9.68 41.82
N GLN A 54 15.35 -10.66 42.36
CA GLN A 54 14.96 -11.85 41.59
C GLN A 54 14.10 -11.50 40.37
N ILE A 55 13.17 -10.54 40.48
CA ILE A 55 12.40 -10.05 39.33
C ILE A 55 13.34 -9.43 38.30
N ARG A 56 14.34 -8.64 38.74
CA ARG A 56 15.29 -8.01 37.83
C ARG A 56 16.09 -9.05 37.05
N LEU A 57 16.69 -10.02 37.73
CA LEU A 57 17.43 -11.11 37.10
C LEU A 57 16.54 -11.97 36.18
N HIS A 58 15.30 -12.22 36.60
CA HIS A 58 14.32 -12.95 35.78
C HIS A 58 13.94 -12.17 34.51
N LEU A 59 13.89 -10.83 34.57
CA LEU A 59 13.66 -10.00 33.39
C LEU A 59 14.81 -10.05 32.39
N ASP A 60 16.05 -10.17 32.89
CA ASP A 60 17.24 -10.33 32.06
C ASP A 60 17.30 -11.72 31.37
N ASP A 61 16.75 -12.76 32.02
CA ASP A 61 16.67 -14.14 31.50
C ASP A 61 15.43 -14.41 30.63
N ARG A 62 14.88 -13.38 29.98
CA ARG A 62 13.75 -13.57 29.07
C ARG A 62 14.19 -14.39 27.85
N PRO A 63 13.48 -15.49 27.51
CA PRO A 63 13.78 -16.26 26.31
C PRO A 63 13.84 -15.36 25.07
N ILE A 64 14.88 -15.56 24.26
CA ILE A 64 15.08 -14.79 23.03
C ILE A 64 14.07 -15.31 21.99
N PRO A 65 13.24 -14.44 21.38
CA PRO A 65 12.30 -14.85 20.36
C PRO A 65 12.99 -15.57 19.21
N VAL A 66 12.57 -16.82 18.95
CA VAL A 66 12.86 -17.48 17.68
C VAL A 66 11.98 -16.83 16.63
N ARG A 67 12.60 -16.02 15.77
CA ARG A 67 11.88 -15.30 14.73
C ARG A 67 11.76 -16.19 13.50
N VAL A 68 10.53 -16.54 13.15
CA VAL A 68 10.23 -17.17 11.87
C VAL A 68 9.85 -16.05 10.90
N PRO A 69 10.70 -15.70 9.92
CA PRO A 69 10.45 -14.57 9.05
C PRO A 69 9.18 -14.80 8.23
N THR A 70 8.21 -13.90 8.35
CA THR A 70 7.02 -13.89 7.50
C THR A 70 7.08 -12.64 6.64
N PHE A 71 7.64 -12.74 5.44
CA PHE A 71 7.84 -11.56 4.60
C PHE A 71 6.57 -11.11 3.88
N PHE A 72 5.64 -12.03 3.60
CA PHE A 72 4.46 -11.75 2.79
C PHE A 72 3.20 -11.76 3.65
N TYR A 73 2.50 -10.63 3.66
CA TYR A 73 1.24 -10.45 4.36
C TYR A 73 0.11 -10.32 3.34
N SER A 74 -0.97 -11.06 3.59
CA SER A 74 -2.27 -10.93 2.91
C SER A 74 -3.35 -10.78 3.97
N ASP A 75 -4.35 -9.92 3.76
CA ASP A 75 -5.49 -9.72 4.66
C ASP A 75 -5.09 -9.35 6.12
N ILE A 76 -4.08 -8.49 6.26
CA ILE A 76 -3.59 -8.02 7.56
C ILE A 76 -4.19 -6.66 7.91
N THR A 77 -4.43 -6.37 9.19
CA THR A 77 -4.83 -5.02 9.67
C THR A 77 -3.60 -4.14 9.92
N PRO A 78 -3.72 -2.79 9.92
CA PRO A 78 -2.55 -1.93 10.22
C PRO A 78 -1.97 -2.20 11.62
N GLN A 79 -2.80 -2.59 12.58
CA GLN A 79 -2.35 -3.02 13.91
C GLN A 79 -1.61 -4.36 13.82
N GLY A 80 -2.08 -5.28 12.98
CA GLY A 80 -1.40 -6.53 12.66
C GLY A 80 -0.01 -6.28 12.07
N ILE A 81 0.13 -5.36 11.12
CA ILE A 81 1.42 -4.97 10.54
C ILE A 81 2.36 -4.46 11.64
N GLY A 82 1.92 -3.50 12.45
CA GLY A 82 2.74 -2.96 13.53
C GLY A 82 3.19 -4.03 14.53
N ARG A 83 2.30 -4.96 14.88
CA ARG A 83 2.60 -6.08 15.78
C ARG A 83 3.59 -7.05 15.16
N GLN A 84 3.37 -7.44 13.91
CA GLN A 84 4.22 -8.38 13.19
C GLN A 84 5.64 -7.82 13.02
N LEU A 85 5.76 -6.52 12.69
CA LEU A 85 7.05 -5.83 12.64
C LEU A 85 7.72 -5.69 14.01
N ASN A 86 6.94 -5.66 15.10
CA ASN A 86 7.51 -5.60 16.44
C ASN A 86 8.01 -6.97 16.92
N GLU A 87 7.24 -8.02 16.66
CA GLU A 87 7.43 -9.35 17.25
C GLU A 87 8.31 -10.26 16.39
N ASN A 88 8.18 -10.20 15.05
CA ASN A 88 8.67 -11.26 14.17
C ASN A 88 9.59 -10.74 13.05
N ASP A 89 9.28 -9.58 12.47
CA ASP A 89 9.89 -9.17 11.19
C ASP A 89 10.53 -7.77 11.23
N PHE A 90 11.68 -7.63 10.57
CA PHE A 90 12.29 -6.32 10.30
C PHE A 90 11.81 -5.70 8.99
N VAL A 91 11.51 -6.57 8.04
CA VAL A 91 11.07 -6.26 6.69
C VAL A 91 9.76 -7.00 6.47
N GLY A 92 8.75 -6.30 6.00
CA GLY A 92 7.45 -6.88 5.66
C GLY A 92 7.01 -6.47 4.27
N SER A 93 6.13 -7.24 3.65
CA SER A 93 5.59 -6.91 2.35
C SER A 93 4.12 -7.27 2.28
N VAL A 94 3.29 -6.28 2.00
CA VAL A 94 1.86 -6.49 1.76
C VAL A 94 1.67 -6.78 0.28
N TRP A 95 1.15 -7.97 -0.05
CA TRP A 95 0.89 -8.39 -1.43
C TRP A 95 -0.58 -8.79 -1.57
N GLU A 96 -1.31 -8.03 -2.37
CA GLU A 96 -2.74 -8.25 -2.58
C GLU A 96 -3.02 -8.49 -4.06
N SER A 97 -3.37 -9.73 -4.42
CA SER A 97 -3.70 -10.11 -5.80
C SER A 97 -5.11 -9.69 -6.24
N GLU A 98 -5.98 -9.39 -5.28
CA GLU A 98 -7.34 -8.91 -5.53
C GLU A 98 -7.68 -7.79 -4.54
N ALA A 99 -7.08 -6.61 -4.76
CA ALA A 99 -7.21 -5.47 -3.85
C ALA A 99 -8.64 -4.89 -3.76
N GLY A 100 -9.63 -5.52 -4.40
CA GLY A 100 -11.06 -5.23 -4.24
C GLY A 100 -11.51 -5.20 -2.80
N VAL A 101 -11.11 -6.19 -2.00
CA VAL A 101 -11.47 -6.27 -0.57
C VAL A 101 -10.74 -5.20 0.25
N THR A 102 -9.49 -4.92 -0.10
CA THR A 102 -8.59 -3.97 0.56
C THR A 102 -9.03 -2.51 0.40
N PHE A 103 -9.49 -2.15 -0.81
CA PHE A 103 -10.00 -0.81 -1.13
C PHE A 103 -11.52 -0.68 -0.96
N GLY A 104 -12.24 -1.79 -0.88
CA GLY A 104 -13.69 -1.85 -0.66
C GLY A 104 -14.50 -2.20 -1.89
N SER A 105 -14.84 -3.47 -2.06
CA SER A 105 -15.85 -3.89 -3.02
C SER A 105 -17.25 -3.63 -2.43
N VAL A 106 -18.04 -2.82 -3.13
CA VAL A 106 -19.51 -2.66 -3.10
C VAL A 106 -20.24 -3.10 -1.81
N GLY A 107 -20.75 -2.12 -1.05
CA GLY A 107 -21.90 -2.31 -0.15
C GLY A 107 -21.63 -2.33 1.36
N MET A 108 -20.39 -2.15 1.82
CA MET A 108 -20.10 -2.07 3.25
C MET A 108 -19.73 -0.65 3.67
N SER A 109 -20.59 -0.04 4.47
CA SER A 109 -20.39 1.25 5.15
C SER A 109 -19.29 1.21 6.24
N ALA A 110 -18.35 0.26 6.15
CA ALA A 110 -17.26 0.09 7.10
C ALA A 110 -16.00 0.80 6.60
N PRO A 111 -15.17 1.37 7.48
CA PRO A 111 -13.89 1.91 7.06
C PRO A 111 -12.96 0.77 6.62
N ASN A 112 -12.53 0.75 5.36
CA ASN A 112 -11.72 -0.32 4.77
C ASN A 112 -10.25 -0.26 5.21
N PHE A 113 -9.52 -1.37 5.07
CA PHE A 113 -8.10 -1.51 5.46
C PHE A 113 -7.26 -0.31 5.01
N VAL A 114 -7.32 0.08 3.73
CA VAL A 114 -6.53 1.22 3.23
C VAL A 114 -6.85 2.49 4.00
N THR A 115 -8.13 2.83 4.16
CA THR A 115 -8.57 4.06 4.84
C THR A 115 -8.20 4.11 6.32
N GLN A 116 -8.20 2.97 7.02
CA GLN A 116 -7.76 2.87 8.41
C GLN A 116 -6.23 2.85 8.57
N SER A 117 -5.51 2.52 7.50
CA SER A 117 -4.07 2.28 7.52
C SER A 117 -3.22 3.41 6.95
N LEU A 118 -3.81 4.41 6.27
CA LEU A 118 -3.10 5.46 5.51
C LEU A 118 -1.93 6.06 6.31
N GLY A 119 -2.19 6.46 7.56
CA GLY A 119 -1.17 7.09 8.42
C GLY A 119 -0.02 6.15 8.77
N THR A 120 -0.31 4.89 9.09
CA THR A 120 0.71 3.87 9.43
C THR A 120 1.56 3.54 8.20
N LEU A 121 0.93 3.33 7.04
CA LEU A 121 1.61 2.97 5.81
C LEU A 121 2.48 4.13 5.28
N ASN A 122 1.99 5.38 5.39
CA ASN A 122 2.80 6.55 5.03
C ASN A 122 4.04 6.67 5.92
N LYS A 123 3.90 6.49 7.24
CA LYS A 123 5.04 6.48 8.17
C LYS A 123 6.05 5.39 7.82
N LEU A 124 5.58 4.19 7.52
CA LEU A 124 6.45 3.08 7.12
C LEU A 124 7.18 3.36 5.81
N TRP A 125 6.49 3.96 4.83
CA TRP A 125 7.12 4.38 3.58
C TRP A 125 8.18 5.45 3.83
N ASP A 126 7.91 6.41 4.72
CA ASP A 126 8.86 7.47 5.14
C ASP A 126 10.02 6.89 6.00
N GLY A 127 9.93 5.63 6.44
CA GLY A 127 10.90 5.00 7.35
C GLY A 127 10.80 5.48 8.81
N ALA A 128 9.71 6.16 9.17
CA ALA A 128 9.45 6.69 10.49
C ALA A 128 9.08 5.60 11.51
N ALA A 129 9.24 5.93 12.79
CA ALA A 129 8.85 5.04 13.88
C ALA A 129 7.33 4.80 13.90
N LEU A 130 6.93 3.57 14.22
CA LEU A 130 5.55 3.22 14.51
C LEU A 130 5.29 3.26 16.00
N ASP A 131 4.34 4.11 16.40
CA ASP A 131 3.85 4.22 17.77
C ASP A 131 2.44 3.64 17.86
N ALA A 132 2.26 2.62 18.68
CA ALA A 132 0.95 2.12 19.06
C ALA A 132 0.81 2.25 20.58
N ILE A 133 0.41 3.45 21.02
CA ILE A 133 0.10 3.74 22.43
C ILE A 133 -1.41 3.68 22.59
N ARG A 134 -1.93 2.69 23.31
CA ARG A 134 -3.37 2.54 23.58
C ARG A 134 -3.65 2.68 25.07
N ALA A 135 -4.74 3.35 25.40
CA ALA A 135 -5.13 3.64 26.79
C ALA A 135 -5.51 2.38 27.59
N ASP A 136 -5.80 1.24 26.95
CA ASP A 136 -6.42 0.06 27.56
C ASP A 136 -5.49 -1.14 27.82
N SER A 137 -4.22 -1.10 27.44
CA SER A 137 -3.39 -2.31 27.50
C SER A 137 -1.92 -2.03 27.74
N GLY A 138 -1.29 -2.86 28.58
CA GLY A 138 0.17 -2.91 28.80
C GLY A 138 0.96 -3.43 27.58
N ARG A 139 0.48 -3.13 26.36
CA ARG A 139 1.03 -3.52 25.07
C ARG A 139 1.29 -2.29 24.20
N ASN A 140 1.78 -1.23 24.83
CA ASN A 140 2.34 -0.10 24.10
C ASN A 140 3.64 -0.56 23.45
N PHE A 141 3.76 -0.37 22.15
CA PHE A 141 5.00 -0.65 21.44
C PHE A 141 5.39 0.52 20.56
N ARG A 142 6.70 0.69 20.45
CA ARG A 142 7.34 1.64 19.55
C ARG A 142 8.35 0.86 18.72
N VAL A 143 8.16 0.86 17.41
CA VAL A 143 9.02 0.10 16.48
C VAL A 143 9.81 1.08 15.61
N TYR A 144 11.12 0.90 15.59
CA TYR A 144 12.05 1.67 14.76
C TYR A 144 12.75 0.76 13.75
N GLY A 145 13.35 1.35 12.71
CA GLY A 145 14.18 0.59 11.76
C GLY A 145 13.41 -0.57 11.14
N ARG A 146 12.23 -0.30 10.59
CA ARG A 146 11.41 -1.28 9.85
C ARG A 146 11.20 -0.84 8.43
N ARG A 147 11.05 -1.81 7.51
CA ARG A 147 10.77 -1.53 6.10
C ARG A 147 9.56 -2.33 5.64
N VAL A 148 8.66 -1.64 4.94
CA VAL A 148 7.50 -2.28 4.34
C VAL A 148 7.39 -1.92 2.88
N SER A 149 7.19 -2.94 2.05
CA SER A 149 6.80 -2.79 0.65
C SER A 149 5.33 -3.15 0.47
N ILE A 150 4.66 -2.48 -0.46
CA ILE A 150 3.25 -2.73 -0.75
C ILE A 150 3.11 -2.94 -2.25
N ASN A 151 2.53 -4.07 -2.63
CA ASN A 151 2.22 -4.40 -4.01
C ASN A 151 0.74 -4.79 -4.11
N LEU A 152 -0.01 -4.04 -4.92
CA LEU A 152 -1.46 -4.17 -5.02
C LEU A 152 -1.83 -4.37 -6.49
N MET A 153 -2.44 -5.52 -6.78
CA MET A 153 -3.11 -5.76 -8.05
C MET A 153 -4.58 -5.40 -7.88
N ILE A 154 -5.03 -4.38 -8.61
CA ILE A 154 -6.40 -3.86 -8.54
C ILE A 154 -7.07 -3.92 -9.91
N GLN A 155 -8.34 -4.33 -9.92
CA GLN A 155 -9.16 -4.23 -11.12
C GLN A 155 -9.46 -2.75 -11.42
N PRO A 156 -9.38 -2.30 -12.68
CA PRO A 156 -9.62 -0.89 -13.03
C PRO A 156 -10.96 -0.34 -12.52
N VAL A 157 -12.02 -1.17 -12.55
CA VAL A 157 -13.36 -0.79 -12.06
C VAL A 157 -13.35 -0.47 -10.57
N VAL A 158 -12.65 -1.28 -9.75
CA VAL A 158 -12.52 -1.06 -8.30
C VAL A 158 -11.72 0.21 -8.03
N LEU A 159 -10.62 0.42 -8.75
CA LEU A 159 -9.80 1.63 -8.61
C LEU A 159 -10.63 2.89 -8.95
N ASN A 160 -11.40 2.84 -10.03
CA ASN A 160 -12.28 3.93 -10.44
C ASN A 160 -13.33 4.25 -9.35
N GLU A 161 -14.01 3.22 -8.82
CA GLU A 161 -14.96 3.39 -7.71
C GLU A 161 -14.30 3.99 -6.46
N TYR A 162 -13.10 3.54 -6.11
CA TYR A 162 -12.34 4.09 -4.99
C TYR A 162 -11.98 5.56 -5.21
N LEU A 163 -11.51 5.93 -6.40
CA LEU A 163 -11.14 7.30 -6.74
C LEU A 163 -12.35 8.24 -6.72
N ILE A 164 -13.53 7.77 -7.15
CA ILE A 164 -14.78 8.54 -7.07
C ILE A 164 -15.25 8.72 -5.62
N ASN A 165 -15.28 7.63 -4.83
CA ASN A 165 -15.92 7.62 -3.51
C ASN A 165 -14.99 8.09 -2.37
N ALA A 166 -13.72 7.72 -2.44
CA ALA A 166 -12.73 7.92 -1.38
C ALA A 166 -11.49 8.70 -1.86
N GLY A 167 -11.37 9.00 -3.15
CA GLY A 167 -10.21 9.64 -3.74
C GLY A 167 -9.87 11.00 -3.13
N LYS A 168 -10.87 11.77 -2.67
CA LYS A 168 -10.62 13.04 -1.97
C LYS A 168 -9.85 12.85 -0.65
N THR A 169 -10.20 11.84 0.15
CA THR A 169 -9.53 11.53 1.42
C THR A 169 -8.17 10.87 1.17
N ALA A 170 -8.10 9.95 0.21
CA ALA A 170 -6.87 9.23 -0.14
C ALA A 170 -5.77 10.16 -0.69
N ARG A 171 -6.13 11.05 -1.63
CA ARG A 171 -5.24 12.08 -2.17
C ARG A 171 -4.89 13.12 -1.12
N GLY A 172 -5.86 13.57 -0.33
CA GLY A 172 -5.62 14.51 0.78
C GLY A 172 -4.68 13.97 1.85
N SER A 173 -4.59 12.64 2.01
CA SER A 173 -3.65 11.98 2.94
C SER A 173 -2.24 11.79 2.38
N GLY A 174 -2.03 12.00 1.07
CA GLY A 174 -0.76 11.73 0.37
C GLY A 174 -0.41 10.25 0.21
N PHE A 175 -1.35 9.33 0.44
CA PHE A 175 -1.11 7.89 0.31
C PHE A 175 -0.93 7.46 -1.13
N LEU A 176 -1.85 7.84 -2.02
CA LEU A 176 -1.78 7.45 -3.44
C LEU A 176 -0.52 7.98 -4.12
N GLY A 177 -0.10 9.21 -3.80
CA GLY A 177 1.11 9.81 -4.35
C GLY A 177 2.41 9.06 -4.05
N ARG A 178 2.42 8.11 -3.10
CA ARG A 178 3.58 7.27 -2.79
C ARG A 178 3.68 5.99 -3.64
N PHE A 179 2.65 5.69 -4.45
CA PHE A 179 2.62 4.50 -5.29
C PHE A 179 3.14 4.77 -6.71
N LEU A 180 3.83 3.78 -7.26
CA LEU A 180 4.18 3.72 -8.68
C LEU A 180 3.04 3.00 -9.42
N ILE A 181 2.09 3.78 -9.95
CA ILE A 181 0.89 3.24 -10.62
C ILE A 181 1.22 2.90 -12.07
N THR A 182 0.78 1.73 -12.51
CA THR A 182 0.87 1.28 -13.90
C THR A 182 -0.43 0.60 -14.31
N ALA A 183 -0.90 0.88 -15.53
CA ALA A 183 -2.08 0.23 -16.09
C ALA A 183 -1.77 -0.22 -17.53
N PRO A 184 -0.98 -1.30 -17.71
CA PRO A 184 -0.53 -1.73 -19.03
C PRO A 184 -1.72 -2.15 -19.91
N PRO A 185 -1.62 -1.97 -21.24
CA PRO A 185 -2.68 -2.38 -22.16
C PRO A 185 -3.05 -3.85 -22.01
N SER A 186 -4.35 -4.15 -22.06
CA SER A 186 -4.82 -5.53 -21.99
C SER A 186 -4.35 -6.34 -23.20
N THR A 187 -3.73 -7.48 -22.93
CA THR A 187 -3.38 -8.48 -23.96
C THR A 187 -4.47 -9.53 -24.13
N MET A 188 -5.64 -9.36 -23.50
CA MET A 188 -6.79 -10.24 -23.68
C MET A 188 -7.26 -10.21 -25.15
N GLY A 189 -7.40 -11.39 -25.75
CA GLY A 189 -7.73 -11.53 -27.18
C GLY A 189 -6.51 -11.62 -28.09
N THR A 190 -5.32 -11.19 -27.65
CA THR A 190 -4.07 -11.26 -28.43
C THR A 190 -3.00 -12.18 -27.82
N ARG A 191 -3.18 -12.65 -26.57
CA ARG A 191 -2.30 -13.57 -25.85
C ARG A 191 -2.36 -15.03 -26.36
N VAL A 192 -1.93 -15.27 -27.60
CA VAL A 192 -1.81 -16.64 -28.14
C VAL A 192 -0.72 -17.39 -27.38
N TYR A 193 -1.02 -18.61 -26.94
CA TYR A 193 -0.05 -19.45 -26.23
C TYR A 193 1.16 -19.74 -27.13
N GLN A 194 2.36 -19.48 -26.60
CA GLN A 194 3.63 -19.80 -27.25
C GLN A 194 4.42 -20.73 -26.32
N THR A 195 5.09 -21.72 -26.90
CA THR A 195 6.01 -22.57 -26.15
C THR A 195 7.12 -21.70 -25.56
N PRO A 196 7.39 -21.77 -24.25
CA PRO A 196 8.47 -20.99 -23.65
C PRO A 196 9.81 -21.35 -24.29
N PRO A 197 10.71 -20.37 -24.53
CA PRO A 197 12.04 -20.64 -25.04
C PRO A 197 12.80 -21.58 -24.09
N ALA A 198 13.64 -22.45 -24.64
CA ALA A 198 14.41 -23.43 -23.87
C ALA A 198 15.38 -22.78 -22.86
N GLN A 199 15.76 -21.52 -23.10
CA GLN A 199 16.63 -20.75 -22.23
C GLN A 199 16.05 -19.35 -22.03
N MET A 200 16.16 -18.86 -20.79
CA MET A 200 15.73 -17.52 -20.40
C MET A 200 16.88 -16.82 -19.65
N PRO A 201 17.99 -16.49 -20.34
CA PRO A 201 19.20 -16.00 -19.67
C PRO A 201 18.95 -14.71 -18.88
N ALA A 202 18.00 -13.87 -19.30
CA ALA A 202 17.61 -12.69 -18.53
C ALA A 202 16.94 -13.05 -17.20
N CYS A 203 16.04 -14.04 -17.19
CA CYS A 203 15.41 -14.54 -15.97
C CYS A 203 16.44 -15.17 -15.03
N THR A 204 17.38 -15.96 -15.56
CA THR A 204 18.47 -16.54 -14.77
C THR A 204 19.31 -15.45 -14.11
N ARG A 205 19.79 -14.46 -14.87
CA ARG A 205 20.56 -13.34 -14.30
C ARG A 205 19.79 -12.57 -13.22
N PHE A 206 18.48 -12.39 -13.43
CA PHE A 206 17.63 -11.72 -12.45
C PHE A 206 17.48 -12.55 -11.17
N SER A 207 17.23 -13.85 -11.29
CA SER A 207 17.18 -14.79 -10.16
C SER A 207 18.50 -14.82 -9.39
N ASP A 208 19.63 -14.93 -10.07
CA ASP A 208 20.97 -14.95 -9.45
C ASP A 208 21.23 -13.65 -8.66
N CYS A 209 20.83 -12.51 -9.22
CA CYS A 209 20.92 -11.22 -8.55
C CYS A 209 20.05 -11.18 -7.28
N LEU A 210 18.81 -11.67 -7.34
CA LEU A 210 17.92 -11.70 -6.18
C LEU A 210 18.44 -12.65 -5.09
N GLU A 211 18.94 -13.83 -5.45
CA GLU A 211 19.55 -14.76 -4.50
C GLU A 211 20.77 -14.14 -3.81
N THR A 212 21.59 -13.42 -4.57
CA THR A 212 22.75 -12.69 -4.03
C THR A 212 22.31 -11.61 -3.04
N LEU A 213 21.22 -10.89 -3.31
CA LEU A 213 20.71 -9.85 -2.41
C LEU A 213 20.03 -10.46 -1.16
N MET A 214 19.26 -11.53 -1.30
CA MET A 214 18.55 -12.19 -0.20
C MET A 214 19.47 -13.00 0.73
N SER A 215 20.65 -13.39 0.26
CA SER A 215 21.65 -14.11 1.07
C SER A 215 22.49 -13.19 1.96
N LYS A 216 22.38 -11.86 1.80
CA LYS A 216 23.02 -10.90 2.70
C LYS A 216 22.36 -10.94 4.08
N GLU A 217 23.18 -10.88 5.12
CA GLU A 217 22.68 -10.72 6.48
C GLU A 217 21.94 -9.37 6.62
N LEU A 218 20.87 -9.36 7.43
CA LEU A 218 20.16 -8.12 7.72
C LEU A 218 21.09 -7.19 8.53
N PRO A 219 21.28 -5.93 8.11
CA PRO A 219 22.11 -5.00 8.84
C PRO A 219 21.34 -4.52 10.07
N LEU A 220 21.60 -5.16 11.20
CA LEU A 220 20.96 -4.85 12.47
C LEU A 220 21.87 -3.99 13.35
N ASN A 221 21.26 -3.24 14.28
CA ASN A 221 22.00 -2.61 15.37
C ASN A 221 22.61 -3.65 16.32
N GLU A 222 23.50 -3.21 17.23
CA GLU A 222 24.17 -4.09 18.20
C GLU A 222 23.20 -4.92 19.06
N ALA A 223 22.01 -4.37 19.32
CA ALA A 223 20.98 -5.03 20.12
C ALA A 223 20.14 -6.06 19.32
N GLY A 224 20.29 -6.15 18.00
CA GLY A 224 19.45 -7.01 17.15
C GLY A 224 17.97 -6.62 17.17
N THR A 225 17.66 -5.35 17.40
CA THR A 225 16.29 -4.83 17.56
C THR A 225 15.84 -3.94 16.41
N GLU A 226 16.76 -3.39 15.60
CA GLU A 226 16.46 -2.41 14.55
C GLU A 226 17.31 -2.61 13.30
N LEU A 227 16.74 -2.36 12.11
CA LEU A 227 17.52 -2.26 10.88
C LEU A 227 18.33 -0.95 10.88
N LEU A 228 19.63 -1.09 10.67
CA LEU A 228 20.56 -0.01 10.43
C LEU A 228 21.02 -0.05 8.97
N LEU A 229 20.14 0.38 8.07
CA LEU A 229 20.42 0.30 6.63
C LEU A 229 21.57 1.25 6.25
N PRO A 230 22.50 0.80 5.40
CA PRO A 230 23.52 1.68 4.85
C PRO A 230 22.89 2.74 3.94
N MET A 231 23.50 3.92 3.92
CA MET A 231 23.10 5.02 3.03
C MET A 231 23.88 4.92 1.73
N VAL A 232 23.17 4.88 0.60
CA VAL A 232 23.79 4.96 -0.73
C VAL A 232 23.88 6.42 -1.14
N GLY A 233 25.10 6.88 -1.46
CA GLY A 233 25.36 8.24 -1.91
C GLY A 233 25.01 8.46 -3.38
N MET A 234 25.04 9.72 -3.78
CA MET A 234 24.99 10.14 -5.18
C MET A 234 26.25 10.95 -5.47
N ASN A 235 26.87 10.69 -6.61
CA ASN A 235 27.97 11.52 -7.07
C ASN A 235 27.43 12.91 -7.49
N GLU A 236 28.33 13.84 -7.82
CA GLU A 236 27.97 15.22 -8.12
C GLU A 236 27.03 15.35 -9.33
N SER A 237 27.28 14.60 -10.41
CA SER A 237 26.47 14.69 -11.64
C SER A 237 25.10 14.01 -11.51
N ALA A 238 25.01 12.88 -10.79
CA ALA A 238 23.76 12.26 -10.43
C ALA A 238 22.90 13.18 -9.54
N ARG A 239 23.53 13.85 -8.56
CA ARG A 239 22.84 14.82 -7.70
C ARG A 239 22.32 16.00 -8.51
N ALA A 240 23.12 16.54 -9.44
CA ALA A 240 22.70 17.63 -10.32
C ALA A 240 21.48 17.22 -11.17
N SER A 241 21.55 16.05 -11.81
CA SER A 241 20.43 15.48 -12.59
C SER A 241 19.15 15.31 -11.76
N TRP A 242 19.28 14.83 -10.51
CA TRP A 242 18.15 14.68 -9.60
C TRP A 242 17.55 16.03 -9.18
N ILE A 243 18.39 17.04 -8.90
CA ILE A 243 17.92 18.40 -8.57
C ILE A 243 17.16 19.00 -9.75
N ASP A 244 17.69 18.89 -10.97
CA ASP A 244 17.04 19.40 -12.18
C ASP A 244 15.68 18.73 -12.41
N PHE A 245 15.61 17.41 -12.23
CA PHE A 245 14.35 16.66 -12.27
C PHE A 245 13.34 17.16 -11.24
N VAL A 246 13.73 17.29 -9.97
CA VAL A 246 12.82 17.75 -8.90
C VAL A 246 12.29 19.15 -9.21
N ASN A 247 13.16 20.05 -9.67
CA ASN A 247 12.76 21.42 -10.03
C ASN A 247 11.84 21.46 -11.25
N ASP A 248 12.08 20.64 -12.27
CA ASP A 248 11.20 20.52 -13.43
C ASP A 248 9.80 20.00 -13.04
N VAL A 249 9.74 18.94 -12.22
CA VAL A 249 8.47 18.42 -11.71
C VAL A 249 7.73 19.48 -10.88
N GLU A 250 8.43 20.23 -10.03
CA GLU A 250 7.84 21.31 -9.23
C GLU A 250 7.23 22.41 -10.13
N GLN A 251 7.90 22.79 -11.21
CA GLN A 251 7.36 23.76 -12.17
C GLN A 251 6.09 23.24 -12.86
N LYS A 252 5.97 21.92 -13.09
CA LYS A 252 4.80 21.27 -13.68
C LYS A 252 3.61 21.12 -12.73
N LEU A 253 3.74 21.47 -11.44
CA LEU A 253 2.65 21.46 -10.44
C LEU A 253 1.72 22.69 -10.53
N GLY A 254 2.14 23.73 -11.26
CA GLY A 254 1.43 25.00 -11.42
C GLY A 254 -0.03 24.84 -11.85
N ALA A 255 -0.84 25.88 -11.61
CA ALA A 255 -2.19 25.92 -12.19
C ALA A 255 -2.07 25.86 -13.73
N ASP A 256 -2.90 25.02 -14.36
CA ASP A 256 -2.91 24.77 -15.81
C ASP A 256 -1.64 24.08 -16.39
N CYS A 257 -0.80 23.48 -15.54
CA CYS A 257 0.35 22.67 -15.97
C CYS A 257 0.03 21.16 -16.00
N ASP A 258 0.93 20.37 -16.62
CA ASP A 258 0.72 18.94 -16.92
C ASP A 258 0.39 18.07 -15.71
N PHE A 259 0.87 18.44 -14.52
CA PHE A 259 0.70 17.68 -13.27
C PHE A 259 -0.22 18.35 -12.25
N CYS A 260 -1.02 19.34 -12.66
CA CYS A 260 -1.94 20.05 -11.76
C CYS A 260 -2.96 19.14 -11.05
N GLU A 261 -3.36 18.03 -11.69
CA GLU A 261 -4.31 17.05 -11.16
C GLU A 261 -3.67 15.92 -10.34
N ILE A 262 -2.33 15.85 -10.30
CA ILE A 262 -1.56 14.77 -9.67
C ILE A 262 -0.53 15.27 -8.66
N ARG A 263 -0.81 16.43 -8.04
CA ARG A 263 0.14 17.13 -7.16
C ARG A 263 0.70 16.25 -6.05
N ASP A 264 -0.09 15.33 -5.52
CA ASP A 264 0.33 14.39 -4.49
C ASP A 264 1.41 13.42 -4.98
N ALA A 265 1.26 12.87 -6.20
CA ALA A 265 2.26 12.00 -6.81
C ALA A 265 3.51 12.76 -7.24
N ALA A 266 3.33 13.91 -7.88
CA ALA A 266 4.44 14.75 -8.33
C ALA A 266 5.30 15.26 -7.14
N ALA A 267 4.68 15.62 -6.01
CA ALA A 267 5.40 16.00 -4.78
C ALA A 267 6.23 14.85 -4.16
N LYS A 268 6.01 13.60 -4.59
CA LYS A 268 6.77 12.41 -4.15
C LYS A 268 7.66 11.84 -5.26
N ALA A 269 7.69 12.46 -6.43
CA ALA A 269 8.45 11.98 -7.58
C ALA A 269 9.96 11.98 -7.31
N GLY A 270 10.49 13.03 -6.65
CA GLY A 270 11.91 13.09 -6.28
C GLY A 270 12.34 11.96 -5.36
N ASP A 271 11.55 11.70 -4.31
CA ASP A 271 11.76 10.60 -3.37
C ASP A 271 11.74 9.24 -4.09
N ASN A 272 10.78 9.04 -4.99
CA ASN A 272 10.63 7.80 -5.75
C ASN A 272 11.75 7.62 -6.78
N ALA A 273 12.16 8.67 -7.50
CA ALA A 273 13.28 8.61 -8.44
C ALA A 273 14.57 8.19 -7.74
N ALA A 274 14.86 8.75 -6.56
CA ALA A 274 16.02 8.34 -5.76
C ALA A 274 15.94 6.87 -5.31
N ARG A 275 14.75 6.38 -4.93
CA ARG A 275 14.53 4.97 -4.56
C ARG A 275 14.70 4.03 -5.76
N ILE A 276 14.18 4.40 -6.93
CA ILE A 276 14.36 3.64 -8.17
C ILE A 276 15.84 3.58 -8.54
N ALA A 277 16.56 4.70 -8.45
CA ALA A 277 17.99 4.76 -8.72
C ALA A 277 18.79 3.85 -7.77
N ALA A 278 18.45 3.85 -6.47
CA ALA A 278 19.07 2.93 -5.51
C ALA A 278 18.80 1.46 -5.82
N VAL A 279 17.58 1.12 -6.27
CA VAL A 279 17.26 -0.25 -6.74
C VAL A 279 18.11 -0.60 -7.96
N PHE A 280 18.16 0.27 -8.98
CA PHE A 280 18.97 0.06 -10.18
C PHE A 280 20.45 -0.12 -9.88
N HIS A 281 20.99 0.68 -8.97
CA HIS A 281 22.36 0.58 -8.47
C HIS A 281 22.66 -0.80 -7.89
N LEU A 282 21.83 -1.26 -6.95
CA LEU A 282 22.02 -2.53 -6.26
C LEU A 282 21.84 -3.75 -7.17
N VAL A 283 20.83 -3.73 -8.07
CA VAL A 283 20.61 -4.85 -9.01
C VAL A 283 21.66 -4.89 -10.13
N SER A 284 22.45 -3.82 -10.29
CA SER A 284 23.59 -3.76 -11.21
C SER A 284 24.90 -4.24 -10.56
N ASN A 285 24.81 -5.00 -9.46
CA ASN A 285 25.94 -5.51 -8.67
C ASN A 285 26.87 -4.42 -8.13
N ARG A 286 26.36 -3.21 -7.88
CA ARG A 286 27.08 -2.17 -7.14
C ARG A 286 26.74 -2.24 -5.66
N THR A 287 27.61 -1.70 -4.83
CA THR A 287 27.49 -1.73 -3.37
C THR A 287 27.08 -0.38 -2.81
N GLU A 288 26.66 -0.36 -1.56
CA GLU A 288 26.37 0.87 -0.81
C GLU A 288 27.56 1.82 -0.65
N VAL A 289 28.78 1.33 -0.89
CA VAL A 289 30.02 2.12 -0.87
C VAL A 289 30.18 2.93 -2.16
N ASP A 290 29.62 2.43 -3.26
CA ASP A 290 29.66 3.10 -4.56
C ASP A 290 28.55 4.15 -4.61
N ASP A 291 28.89 5.34 -5.11
CA ASP A 291 27.89 6.37 -5.39
C ASP A 291 27.05 5.99 -6.61
N ILE A 292 25.76 6.35 -6.55
CA ILE A 292 24.88 6.35 -7.72
C ILE A 292 25.47 7.32 -8.75
N ASP A 293 25.65 6.83 -9.97
CA ASP A 293 26.13 7.62 -11.09
C ASP A 293 25.00 8.27 -11.90
N GLU A 294 25.38 9.16 -12.80
CA GLU A 294 24.45 9.94 -13.62
C GLU A 294 23.58 9.06 -14.51
N ASP A 295 24.16 8.06 -15.17
CA ASP A 295 23.43 7.15 -16.06
C ASP A 295 22.33 6.37 -15.30
N THR A 296 22.65 5.91 -14.09
CA THR A 296 21.69 5.22 -13.21
C THR A 296 20.57 6.17 -12.78
N MET A 297 20.91 7.41 -12.41
CA MET A 297 19.93 8.42 -12.02
C MET A 297 19.04 8.83 -13.21
N GLN A 298 19.61 9.07 -14.38
CA GLN A 298 18.86 9.42 -15.60
C GLN A 298 17.90 8.31 -16.02
N SER A 299 18.31 7.05 -15.88
CA SER A 299 17.43 5.89 -16.10
C SER A 299 16.26 5.87 -15.12
N ALA A 300 16.51 6.16 -13.85
CA ALA A 300 15.48 6.24 -12.82
C ALA A 300 14.51 7.42 -13.06
N ILE A 301 15.03 8.59 -13.44
CA ILE A 301 14.25 9.78 -13.80
C ILE A 301 13.34 9.48 -14.99
N THR A 302 13.87 8.85 -16.04
CA THR A 302 13.10 8.47 -17.23
C THR A 302 11.91 7.57 -16.85
N LEU A 303 12.15 6.56 -16.01
CA LEU A 303 11.09 5.68 -15.53
C LEU A 303 10.10 6.42 -14.61
N MET A 304 10.57 7.37 -13.80
CA MET A 304 9.69 8.15 -12.92
C MET A 304 8.77 9.09 -13.72
N TYR A 305 9.25 9.73 -14.78
CA TYR A 305 8.37 10.49 -15.68
C TYR A 305 7.30 9.60 -16.29
N TRP A 306 7.67 8.40 -16.75
CA TRP A 306 6.70 7.44 -17.26
C TRP A 306 5.63 7.08 -16.21
N TYR A 307 6.02 6.87 -14.95
CA TYR A 307 5.06 6.65 -13.85
C TYR A 307 4.16 7.86 -13.57
N LEU A 308 4.67 9.09 -13.67
CA LEU A 308 3.85 10.30 -13.53
C LEU A 308 2.81 10.40 -14.66
N ASP A 309 3.21 10.10 -15.88
CA ASP A 309 2.32 10.09 -17.04
C ASP A 309 1.26 9.01 -16.91
N GLU A 310 1.63 7.80 -16.47
CA GLU A 310 0.68 6.71 -16.19
C GLU A 310 -0.28 7.07 -15.05
N PHE A 311 0.21 7.73 -14.00
CA PHE A 311 -0.64 8.21 -12.91
C PHE A 311 -1.64 9.26 -13.43
N ASN A 312 -1.17 10.23 -14.23
CA ASN A 312 -2.03 11.23 -14.86
C ASN A 312 -3.08 10.60 -15.78
N ARG A 313 -2.68 9.64 -16.62
CA ARG A 313 -3.57 8.91 -17.52
C ARG A 313 -4.62 8.11 -16.76
N ALA A 314 -4.20 7.33 -15.76
CA ALA A 314 -5.09 6.52 -14.94
C ALA A 314 -6.15 7.36 -14.23
N LEU A 315 -5.83 8.61 -13.89
CA LEU A 315 -6.76 9.55 -13.27
C LEU A 315 -7.67 10.26 -14.27
N LYS A 316 -7.19 10.56 -15.47
CA LYS A 316 -8.04 11.05 -16.57
C LYS A 316 -9.06 10.00 -17.01
N ASP A 317 -8.69 8.73 -16.92
CA ASP A 317 -9.58 7.59 -17.20
C ASP A 317 -10.64 7.36 -16.09
N VAL A 318 -10.59 8.10 -14.98
CA VAL A 318 -11.62 8.06 -13.91
C VAL A 318 -12.86 8.79 -14.40
N SER A 319 -13.78 8.03 -14.99
CA SER A 319 -15.09 8.52 -15.38
C SER A 319 -16.16 8.02 -14.40
N PRO A 320 -17.09 8.89 -13.97
CA PRO A 320 -18.33 8.47 -13.33
C PRO A 320 -18.99 7.32 -14.09
N PRO A 321 -19.60 6.34 -13.41
CA PRO A 321 -20.21 5.18 -14.08
C PRO A 321 -21.18 5.57 -15.20
N GLU A 322 -21.95 6.65 -15.01
CA GLU A 322 -22.85 7.20 -16.01
C GLU A 322 -22.16 7.72 -17.28
N LEU A 323 -20.92 8.22 -17.21
CA LEU A 323 -20.13 8.65 -18.36
C LEU A 323 -19.61 7.43 -19.15
N LEU A 324 -19.11 6.41 -18.47
CA LEU A 324 -18.66 5.18 -19.12
C LEU A 324 -19.84 4.42 -19.77
N ASP A 325 -20.97 4.33 -19.05
CA ASP A 325 -22.21 3.75 -19.56
C ASP A 325 -22.70 4.54 -20.80
N ALA A 326 -22.53 5.87 -20.82
CA ALA A 326 -22.85 6.73 -21.95
C ALA A 326 -21.96 6.47 -23.17
N GLU A 327 -20.65 6.36 -23.00
CA GLU A 327 -19.71 6.04 -24.12
C GLU A 327 -20.00 4.68 -24.75
N ILE A 328 -20.25 3.66 -23.92
CA ILE A 328 -20.61 2.32 -24.38
C ILE A 328 -21.93 2.37 -25.15
N LEU A 329 -22.92 3.10 -24.63
CA LEU A 329 -24.21 3.27 -25.28
C LEU A 329 -24.07 4.02 -26.61
N LEU A 330 -23.33 5.12 -26.65
CA LEU A 330 -23.07 5.90 -27.86
C LEU A 330 -22.38 5.06 -28.92
N SER A 331 -21.32 4.33 -28.56
CA SER A 331 -20.60 3.43 -29.47
C SER A 331 -21.51 2.35 -30.06
N TRP A 332 -22.50 1.86 -29.30
CA TRP A 332 -23.49 0.92 -29.80
C TRP A 332 -24.52 1.60 -30.71
N LEU A 333 -25.01 2.78 -30.36
CA LEU A 333 -25.95 3.57 -31.16
C LEU A 333 -25.35 3.94 -32.52
N LEU A 334 -24.10 4.41 -32.55
CA LEU A 334 -23.38 4.80 -33.78
C LEU A 334 -23.10 3.62 -34.72
N LYS A 335 -23.15 2.38 -34.21
CA LYS A 335 -23.01 1.15 -35.03
C LYS A 335 -24.33 0.70 -35.65
N GLN A 336 -25.46 1.31 -35.29
CA GLN A 336 -26.75 0.99 -35.90
C GLN A 336 -26.95 1.82 -37.17
N ASP A 337 -27.65 1.25 -38.15
CA ASP A 337 -27.95 1.95 -39.41
C ASP A 337 -29.04 3.03 -39.26
N ASP A 338 -29.85 2.97 -38.19
CA ASP A 338 -30.91 3.92 -37.90
C ASP A 338 -30.43 4.95 -36.85
N CYS A 339 -30.80 6.22 -37.03
CA CYS A 339 -30.54 7.26 -36.04
C CYS A 339 -31.68 7.40 -35.01
N HIS A 340 -32.79 6.67 -35.17
CA HIS A 340 -33.91 6.64 -34.24
C HIS A 340 -33.94 5.34 -33.45
N HIS A 341 -34.00 5.46 -32.13
CA HIS A 341 -34.07 4.33 -31.23
C HIS A 341 -35.13 4.51 -30.16
N THR A 342 -35.50 3.41 -29.53
CA THR A 342 -36.46 3.37 -28.42
C THR A 342 -35.81 2.82 -27.16
N PRO A 343 -36.29 3.22 -25.98
CA PRO A 343 -35.81 2.65 -24.71
C PRO A 343 -35.94 1.12 -24.62
N ARG A 344 -36.93 0.54 -25.32
CA ARG A 344 -37.15 -0.91 -25.40
C ARG A 344 -36.07 -1.61 -26.23
N GLN A 345 -35.66 -1.01 -27.35
CA GLN A 345 -34.55 -1.55 -28.16
C GLN A 345 -33.25 -1.59 -27.36
N ILE A 346 -32.92 -0.52 -26.62
CA ILE A 346 -31.72 -0.52 -25.75
C ILE A 346 -31.82 -1.61 -24.67
N GLN A 347 -33.00 -1.79 -24.06
CA GLN A 347 -33.19 -2.83 -23.05
C GLN A 347 -33.00 -4.26 -23.61
N GLN A 348 -33.44 -4.51 -24.84
CA GLN A 348 -33.40 -5.85 -25.46
C GLN A 348 -32.08 -6.16 -26.15
N LEU A 349 -31.56 -5.21 -26.93
CA LEU A 349 -30.44 -5.38 -27.85
C LEU A 349 -29.19 -4.59 -27.45
N GLY A 350 -29.37 -3.55 -26.63
CA GLY A 350 -28.28 -2.68 -26.21
C GLY A 350 -27.23 -3.35 -25.34
N PRO A 351 -26.13 -2.64 -25.05
CA PRO A 351 -25.05 -3.13 -24.19
C PRO A 351 -25.54 -3.49 -22.80
N ARG A 352 -25.00 -4.57 -22.20
CA ARG A 352 -25.44 -5.07 -20.88
C ARG A 352 -25.43 -3.97 -19.80
N ALA A 353 -24.47 -3.06 -19.86
CA ALA A 353 -24.30 -1.96 -18.93
C ALA A 353 -25.53 -1.02 -18.87
N THR A 354 -26.22 -0.81 -20.00
CA THR A 354 -27.29 0.18 -20.14
C THR A 354 -28.67 -0.42 -20.35
N ARG A 355 -28.84 -1.73 -20.14
CA ARG A 355 -30.17 -2.39 -20.24
C ARG A 355 -31.10 -2.03 -19.10
N GLN A 356 -30.56 -1.75 -17.92
CA GLN A 356 -31.38 -1.40 -16.75
C GLN A 356 -31.80 0.08 -16.82
N LYS A 357 -33.09 0.35 -16.53
CA LYS A 357 -33.68 1.68 -16.65
C LYS A 357 -32.87 2.80 -15.95
N PRO A 358 -32.43 2.66 -14.69
CA PRO A 358 -31.68 3.73 -14.02
C PRO A 358 -30.37 4.08 -14.73
N LYS A 359 -29.58 3.07 -15.11
CA LYS A 359 -28.31 3.24 -15.83
C LYS A 359 -28.51 3.82 -17.22
N ARG A 360 -29.51 3.32 -17.95
CA ARG A 360 -29.89 3.84 -19.27
C ARG A 360 -30.22 5.32 -19.20
N ASP A 361 -31.11 5.70 -18.29
CA ASP A 361 -31.63 7.06 -18.22
C ASP A 361 -30.53 8.03 -17.75
N ALA A 362 -29.61 7.59 -16.88
CA ALA A 362 -28.41 8.34 -16.52
C ALA A 362 -27.46 8.53 -17.71
N ALA A 363 -27.14 7.45 -18.44
CA ALA A 363 -26.31 7.49 -19.64
C ALA A 363 -26.91 8.40 -20.73
N LEU A 364 -28.21 8.30 -20.98
CA LEU A 364 -28.92 9.15 -21.94
C LEU A 364 -28.89 10.63 -21.54
N LYS A 365 -28.97 10.94 -20.25
CA LYS A 365 -28.87 12.31 -19.74
C LYS A 365 -27.49 12.91 -20.03
N VAL A 366 -26.43 12.12 -19.86
CA VAL A 366 -25.05 12.53 -20.21
C VAL A 366 -24.94 12.76 -21.72
N LEU A 367 -25.38 11.81 -22.54
CA LEU A 367 -25.33 11.96 -24.00
C LEU A 367 -26.14 13.16 -24.50
N GLU A 368 -27.27 13.46 -23.86
CA GLU A 368 -28.09 14.63 -24.17
C GLU A 368 -27.40 15.94 -23.76
N SER A 369 -26.74 16.01 -22.60
CA SER A 369 -26.00 17.21 -22.18
C SER A 369 -24.79 17.50 -23.07
N HIS A 370 -24.19 16.49 -23.67
CA HIS A 370 -23.11 16.62 -24.66
C HIS A 370 -23.61 16.74 -26.11
N ALA A 371 -24.93 16.84 -26.32
CA ALA A 371 -25.57 16.96 -27.63
C ALA A 371 -25.29 15.78 -28.61
N TYR A 372 -24.90 14.61 -28.11
CA TYR A 372 -24.75 13.39 -28.91
C TYR A 372 -26.09 12.75 -29.27
N VAL A 373 -27.09 12.89 -28.39
CA VAL A 373 -28.46 12.40 -28.64
C VAL A 373 -29.49 13.45 -28.23
N ARG A 374 -30.70 13.32 -28.75
CA ARG A 374 -31.90 14.04 -28.28
C ARG A 374 -32.91 13.04 -27.76
N VAL A 375 -33.38 13.25 -26.53
CA VAL A 375 -34.35 12.36 -25.89
C VAL A 375 -35.74 12.96 -26.00
N LEU A 376 -36.59 12.36 -26.82
CA LEU A 376 -37.99 12.75 -26.96
C LEU A 376 -38.84 12.01 -25.92
N LYS A 377 -39.71 12.77 -25.24
CA LYS A 377 -40.55 12.28 -24.15
C LYS A 377 -42.02 12.52 -24.48
N SER A 378 -42.87 11.56 -24.11
CA SER A 378 -44.32 11.76 -24.01
C SER A 378 -44.70 11.72 -22.54
N GLY A 379 -45.02 12.90 -21.98
CA GLY A 379 -45.15 13.06 -20.53
C GLY A 379 -43.82 12.81 -19.81
N SER A 380 -43.83 11.94 -18.79
CA SER A 380 -42.64 11.56 -18.02
C SER A 380 -41.83 10.39 -18.61
N GLN A 381 -42.34 9.75 -19.68
CA GLN A 381 -41.69 8.60 -20.29
C GLN A 381 -40.89 8.99 -21.53
N VAL A 382 -39.65 8.50 -21.60
CA VAL A 382 -38.87 8.54 -22.85
C VAL A 382 -39.57 7.66 -23.88
N THR A 383 -39.87 8.22 -25.04
CA THR A 383 -40.53 7.52 -26.14
C THR A 383 -39.57 7.23 -27.27
N GLN A 384 -38.66 8.16 -27.56
CA GLN A 384 -37.74 8.05 -28.68
C GLN A 384 -36.41 8.73 -28.38
N ILE A 385 -35.34 8.21 -28.95
CA ILE A 385 -33.97 8.67 -28.79
C ILE A 385 -33.44 8.88 -30.19
N VAL A 386 -32.96 10.09 -30.49
CA VAL A 386 -32.46 10.44 -31.82
C VAL A 386 -30.97 10.73 -31.72
N VAL A 387 -30.14 10.00 -32.46
CA VAL A 387 -28.68 10.20 -32.51
C VAL A 387 -28.38 11.43 -33.37
N ASN A 388 -27.52 12.31 -32.87
CA ASN A 388 -27.10 13.49 -33.61
C ASN A 388 -26.26 13.05 -34.83
N PRO A 389 -26.63 13.42 -36.08
CA PRO A 389 -25.87 13.05 -37.27
C PRO A 389 -24.41 13.54 -37.27
N LYS A 390 -24.10 14.58 -36.49
CA LYS A 390 -22.72 15.09 -36.31
C LYS A 390 -21.91 14.34 -35.25
N ALA A 391 -22.51 13.38 -34.55
CA ALA A 391 -21.81 12.55 -33.56
C ALA A 391 -20.88 11.49 -34.20
N SER A 392 -21.04 11.23 -35.50
CA SER A 392 -20.26 10.23 -36.26
C SER A 392 -19.01 10.80 -36.95
N ALA A 393 -18.63 12.05 -36.66
CA ALA A 393 -17.53 12.76 -37.33
C ALA A 393 -16.28 12.88 -36.46
#